data_AF-A0A949HY38-F1
#
_entry.id   AF-A0A949HY38-F1
#
_cell.length_a   1.000
_cell.length_b   1.000
_cell.length_c   1.000
_cell.angle_alpha   90.00
_cell.angle_beta   90.00
_cell.angle_gamma   90.00
#
_symmetry.space_group_name_H-M   'P 1'
#
loop_
_entity.id
_entity.type
_entity.pdbx_description
1 polymer ?
#
loop_
_entity_poly.entity_id
_entity_poly.type
_entity_poly.pdbx_seq_one_letter_code
_entity_poly.pdbx_strand_id
1 'polypeptide(L)'
;MSVKGPHKPLARGLAALMGEAAVPTSTSAPGVQLLAVDLLEPSPYQPRQSMDEEALKELADSIAQRGILQPLLVRPKPGAPGHYQIIAG
;
A
#
# COMPACT_ATOMS: atom_id res chain seq x y z
N MET A 1 -2.89 -58.98 30.05
CA MET A 1 -2.24 -57.84 30.72
C MET A 1 -1.07 -57.38 29.86
N SER A 2 -1.15 -56.24 29.20
CA SER A 2 -0.05 -55.24 29.14
C SER A 2 -0.51 -54.03 28.30
N VAL A 3 -0.04 -52.86 28.71
CA VAL A 3 -0.69 -51.55 28.60
C VAL A 3 -0.26 -50.80 27.34
N LYS A 4 -1.22 -50.28 26.58
CA LYS A 4 -0.99 -49.34 25.46
C LYS A 4 -0.80 -47.94 26.04
N GLY A 5 0.44 -47.41 25.99
CA GLY A 5 0.78 -46.10 26.53
C GLY A 5 0.07 -44.92 25.82
N PRO A 6 -0.15 -43.78 26.50
CA PRO A 6 -0.93 -42.68 25.96
C PRO A 6 -0.15 -41.91 24.88
N HIS A 7 -0.72 -41.79 23.69
CA HIS A 7 -0.19 -40.94 22.63
C HIS A 7 -0.37 -39.47 23.03
N LYS A 8 0.77 -38.78 23.23
CA LYS A 8 0.81 -37.35 23.53
C LYS A 8 0.16 -36.58 22.36
N PRO A 9 -0.90 -35.77 22.58
CA PRO A 9 -1.54 -35.06 21.48
C PRO A 9 -0.56 -34.02 20.90
N LEU A 10 -0.32 -34.12 19.59
CA LEU A 10 0.54 -33.26 18.77
C LEU A 10 0.08 -31.79 18.68
N ALA A 11 -0.93 -31.39 19.46
CA ALA A 11 -1.59 -30.10 19.37
C ALA A 11 -0.80 -28.94 19.99
N ARG A 12 0.15 -29.21 20.90
CA ARG A 12 0.89 -28.13 21.61
C ARG A 12 2.02 -27.49 20.78
N GLY A 13 2.49 -28.15 19.73
CA GLY A 13 3.55 -27.61 18.86
C GLY A 13 3.05 -26.68 17.76
N LEU A 14 1.80 -26.86 17.32
CA LEU A 14 1.20 -26.08 16.23
C LEU A 14 0.90 -24.62 16.66
N ALA A 15 0.53 -24.42 17.93
CA ALA A 15 0.29 -23.09 18.49
C ALA A 15 1.55 -22.21 18.57
N ALA A 16 2.75 -22.80 18.62
CA ALA A 16 4.02 -22.06 18.57
C ALA A 16 4.42 -21.66 17.14
N LEU A 17 3.85 -22.33 16.12
CA LEU A 17 4.06 -22.05 14.70
C LEU A 17 3.02 -21.05 14.17
N MET A 18 1.80 -21.10 14.69
CA MET A 18 0.76 -20.07 14.49
C MET A 18 0.96 -18.91 15.46
N GLY A 19 2.21 -18.41 15.48
CA GLY A 19 2.62 -17.25 16.28
C GLY A 19 1.51 -16.21 16.27
N GLU A 20 1.22 -15.75 17.50
CA GLU A 20 0.45 -14.56 17.85
C GLU A 20 -0.08 -13.84 16.62
N ALA A 21 -1.40 -13.92 16.41
CA ALA A 21 -2.07 -13.16 15.38
C ALA A 21 -1.73 -11.68 15.59
N ALA A 22 -0.65 -11.26 14.91
CA ALA A 22 -0.24 -9.90 14.84
C ALA A 22 -1.50 -9.16 14.39
N VAL A 23 -1.91 -8.21 15.23
CA VAL A 23 -2.88 -7.18 14.88
C VAL A 23 -2.69 -6.84 13.41
N PRO A 24 -3.74 -6.78 12.58
CA PRO A 24 -3.58 -6.39 11.20
C PRO A 24 -3.12 -4.93 11.22
N THR A 25 -1.80 -4.74 11.29
CA THR A 25 -1.16 -3.55 10.75
C THR A 25 -1.57 -3.64 9.30
N SER A 26 -2.47 -2.75 8.90
CA SER A 26 -3.03 -2.64 7.57
C SER A 26 -1.89 -2.58 6.56
N THR A 27 -1.38 -3.75 6.21
CA THR A 27 -0.60 -4.00 5.02
C THR A 27 -1.63 -3.80 3.94
N SER A 28 -1.72 -2.55 3.47
CA SER A 28 -2.58 -2.20 2.35
C SER A 28 -2.30 -3.22 1.27
N ALA A 29 -3.28 -4.05 0.97
CA ALA A 29 -3.16 -5.02 -0.11
C ALA A 29 -2.75 -4.24 -1.38
N PRO A 30 -1.88 -4.78 -2.24
CA PRO A 30 -1.61 -4.17 -3.54
C PRO A 30 -2.95 -3.99 -4.27
N GLY A 31 -3.34 -2.74 -4.51
CA GLY A 31 -4.67 -2.39 -5.01
C GLY A 31 -4.84 -0.88 -5.18
N VAL A 32 -5.93 -0.49 -5.84
CA VAL A 32 -6.30 0.91 -6.03
C VAL A 32 -6.98 1.42 -4.75
N GLN A 33 -6.52 2.56 -4.23
CA GLN A 33 -7.09 3.22 -3.06
C GLN A 33 -7.25 4.71 -3.29
N LEU A 34 -8.22 5.32 -2.61
CA LEU A 34 -8.38 6.78 -2.56
C LEU A 34 -7.46 7.34 -1.48
N LEU A 35 -6.61 8.28 -1.85
CA LEU A 35 -5.69 8.99 -0.95
C LEU A 35 -5.98 10.49 -1.00
N ALA A 36 -5.83 11.17 0.13
CA ALA A 36 -5.81 12.62 0.16
C ALA A 36 -4.57 13.14 -0.59
N VAL A 37 -4.74 14.16 -1.42
CA VAL A 37 -3.66 14.72 -2.25
C VAL A 37 -2.52 15.25 -1.38
N ASP A 38 -2.81 15.78 -0.19
CA ASP A 38 -1.82 16.30 0.76
C ASP A 38 -0.87 15.23 1.33
N LEU A 39 -1.22 13.94 1.18
CA LEU A 39 -0.36 12.82 1.57
C LEU A 39 0.61 12.41 0.46
N LEU A 40 0.46 12.97 -0.75
CA LEU A 40 1.29 12.65 -1.91
C LEU A 40 2.42 13.66 -2.08
N GLU A 41 3.62 13.16 -2.35
CA GLU A 41 4.77 13.98 -2.70
C GLU A 41 5.38 13.56 -4.04
N PRO A 42 5.92 14.51 -4.83
CA PRO A 42 6.65 14.18 -6.03
C PRO A 42 7.94 13.40 -5.71
N SER A 43 8.37 12.58 -6.67
CA SER A 43 9.69 11.94 -6.59
C SER A 43 10.80 12.96 -6.88
N PRO A 44 11.91 12.99 -6.11
CA PRO A 44 13.06 13.85 -6.41
C PRO A 44 13.73 13.51 -7.74
N TYR A 45 13.44 12.33 -8.30
CA TYR A 45 13.98 11.84 -9.56
C TYR A 45 13.00 12.00 -10.74
N GLN A 46 12.01 12.91 -10.63
CA GLN A 46 11.07 13.17 -11.73
C GLN A 46 11.82 13.82 -12.92
N PRO A 47 11.88 13.16 -14.09
CA PRO A 47 12.64 13.66 -15.23
C PRO A 47 11.93 14.82 -15.94
N ARG A 48 10.58 14.83 -15.92
CA ARG A 48 9.78 15.92 -16.46
C ARG A 48 9.54 16.94 -15.34
N GLN A 49 10.32 18.02 -15.35
CA GLN A 49 10.20 19.10 -14.37
C GLN A 49 9.42 20.32 -14.89
N SER A 50 9.30 20.46 -16.20
CA SER A 50 8.48 21.50 -16.83
C SER A 50 7.28 20.87 -17.54
N MET A 51 6.13 21.51 -17.37
CA MET A 51 4.93 21.29 -18.16
C MET A 51 4.50 22.63 -18.75
N ASP A 52 3.94 22.58 -19.95
CA ASP A 52 3.31 23.75 -20.56
C ASP A 52 2.06 24.14 -19.76
N GLU A 53 1.88 25.44 -19.51
CA GLU A 53 0.79 25.94 -18.65
C GLU A 53 -0.59 25.74 -19.27
N GLU A 54 -0.71 25.86 -20.60
CA GLU A 54 -1.98 25.63 -21.29
C GLU A 54 -2.34 24.14 -21.21
N ALA A 55 -1.38 23.25 -21.50
CA ALA A 55 -1.57 21.81 -21.37
C ALA A 55 -1.94 21.37 -19.95
N LEU A 56 -1.35 22.00 -18.92
CA LEU A 56 -1.65 21.71 -17.51
C LEU A 56 -3.08 22.15 -17.15
N LYS A 57 -3.53 23.29 -17.67
CA LYS A 57 -4.90 23.78 -17.48
C LYS A 57 -5.91 22.86 -18.15
N GLU A 58 -5.67 22.45 -19.40
CA GLU A 58 -6.52 21.50 -20.11
C GLU A 58 -6.65 20.16 -19.37
N LEU A 59 -5.54 19.67 -18.79
CA LEU A 59 -5.54 18.47 -17.97
C LEU A 59 -6.39 18.63 -16.71
N ALA A 60 -6.25 19.76 -16.00
CA ALA A 60 -7.04 20.04 -14.81
C ALA A 60 -8.55 20.10 -15.11
N ASP A 61 -8.94 20.78 -16.19
CA ASP A 61 -10.33 20.86 -16.64
C ASP A 61 -10.88 19.47 -17.02
N SER A 62 -10.08 18.64 -17.68
CA SER A 62 -10.44 17.25 -18.02
C SER A 62 -10.64 16.40 -16.76
N ILE A 63 -9.74 16.49 -15.78
CA ILE A 63 -9.85 15.79 -14.50
C ILE A 63 -11.09 16.25 -13.74
N ALA A 64 -11.42 17.55 -13.76
CA ALA A 64 -12.62 18.06 -13.10
C ALA A 64 -13.92 17.52 -13.72
N GLN A 65 -13.95 17.34 -15.05
CA GLN A 65 -15.14 16.86 -15.76
C GLN A 65 -15.31 15.34 -15.71
N ARG A 66 -14.22 14.58 -15.83
CA ARG A 66 -14.24 13.13 -16.05
C ARG A 66 -13.66 12.33 -14.88
N GLY A 67 -13.04 13.00 -13.93
CA GLY A 67 -12.23 12.38 -12.90
C GLY A 67 -10.87 11.91 -13.42
N ILE A 68 -10.13 11.24 -12.55
CA ILE A 68 -8.84 10.64 -12.88
C ILE A 68 -9.08 9.34 -13.66
N LEU A 69 -8.63 9.30 -14.91
CA LEU A 69 -8.80 8.12 -15.77
C LEU A 69 -7.89 6.96 -15.36
N GLN A 70 -6.66 7.25 -14.95
CA GLN A 70 -5.65 6.26 -14.59
C GLN A 70 -5.15 6.52 -13.17
N PRO A 71 -5.23 5.53 -12.27
CA PRO A 71 -4.67 5.67 -10.93
C PRO A 71 -3.17 5.95 -10.95
N LEU A 72 -2.72 6.80 -10.02
CA LEU A 72 -1.30 7.10 -9.84
C LEU A 72 -0.59 5.93 -9.15
N LEU A 73 0.63 5.62 -9.62
CA LEU A 73 1.47 4.63 -8.96
C LEU A 73 2.26 5.31 -7.83
N VAL A 74 2.06 4.84 -6.61
CA VAL A 74 2.69 5.41 -5.42
C VAL A 74 3.37 4.34 -4.57
N ARG A 75 4.34 4.77 -3.75
CA ARG A 75 4.92 3.97 -2.67
C ARG A 75 4.91 4.74 -1.35
N PRO A 76 4.94 4.06 -0.19
CA PRO A 76 5.18 4.73 1.09
C PRO A 76 6.48 5.55 1.06
N LYS A 77 6.45 6.75 1.63
CA LYS A 77 7.62 7.62 1.72
C LYS A 77 8.56 7.16 2.85
N PRO A 78 9.86 6.93 2.58
CA PRO A 78 10.82 6.61 3.63
C PRO A 78 10.90 7.73 4.68
N GLY A 79 10.77 7.37 5.97
CA GLY A 79 10.88 8.32 7.07
C GLY A 79 9.64 9.20 7.33
N ALA A 80 8.54 9.03 6.58
CA ALA A 80 7.29 9.76 6.79
C ALA A 80 6.09 8.79 6.77
N PRO A 81 5.72 8.20 7.92
CA PRO A 81 4.59 7.29 8.01
C PRO A 81 3.29 7.94 7.55
N GLY A 82 2.51 7.25 6.72
CA GLY A 82 1.25 7.76 6.18
C GLY A 82 1.40 8.67 4.95
N HIS A 83 2.62 9.07 4.59
CA HIS A 83 2.90 9.79 3.36
C HIS A 83 3.33 8.83 2.25
N TYR A 84 3.08 9.25 1.02
CA TYR A 84 3.38 8.48 -0.18
C TYR A 84 4.15 9.33 -1.18
N GLN A 85 4.97 8.66 -1.98
CA GLN A 85 5.73 9.27 -3.06
C GLN A 85 5.23 8.75 -4.40
N ILE A 86 5.00 9.68 -5.33
CA ILE A 86 4.58 9.39 -6.70
C ILE A 86 5.75 8.76 -7.47
N ILE A 87 5.52 7.59 -8.05
CA ILE A 87 6.47 6.89 -8.92
C ILE A 87 6.14 7.17 -10.39
N ALA A 88 4.84 7.11 -10.74
CA ALA A 88 4.36 7.32 -12.10
C ALA A 88 2.95 7.94 -12.10
N GLY A 89 2.70 8.76 -13.11
CA GLY A 89 1.47 9.51 -13.37
C GLY A 89 1.59 10.23 -14.71
#